data_AF-A0A383CLF6-F1
#
_entry.id   AF-A0A383CLF6-F1
#
_cell.length_a   1.000
_cell.length_b   1.000
_cell.length_c   1.000
_cell.angle_alpha   90.00
_cell.angle_beta   90.00
_cell.angle_gamma   90.00
#
_symmetry.space_group_name_H-M   'P 1'
#
loop_
_entity.id
_entity.type
_entity.pdbx_description
1 polymer ?
#
loop_
_entity_poly.entity_id
_entity_poly.type
_entity_poly.pdbx_seq_one_letter_code
_entity_poly.pdbx_strand_id
1 'polypeptide(L)'
;IKETLQNHRIIKIFNGQDFEQKKFSLINENNRKHNMKLFSTKAIGNSITIFIASLGVAGVVYVATLEQVKTSMTVGDFSGFITAMVLLMTPLKRLTNVNAMIQKGIAAAISIFALLDEDNEDDQGQLDPNDLEGSINFKNVCFSYNQAEHTLDGINISINPGETIAIIGKSGSGKTTLVNLIPRFYEIESGQLLIDSENIQNYSLRSLRSNISLVTQEVTLFNDTIFNNIAYGKYSDSEV
;
A
#
# COMPACT_ATOMS: atom_id res chain seq x y z
N ILE A 1 15.26 -6.64 1.20
CA ILE A 1 15.37 -6.42 2.66
C ILE A 1 14.20 -7.10 3.39
N LYS A 2 12.94 -6.65 3.23
CA LYS A 2 11.79 -7.25 3.93
C LYS A 2 11.69 -8.77 3.72
N GLU A 3 11.77 -9.23 2.47
CA GLU A 3 11.77 -10.64 2.09
C GLU A 3 12.94 -11.43 2.73
N THR A 4 14.15 -10.89 2.68
CA THR A 4 15.36 -11.47 3.29
C THR A 4 15.23 -11.61 4.81
N LEU A 5 14.60 -10.63 5.48
CA LEU A 5 14.37 -10.66 6.93
C LEU A 5 13.28 -11.67 7.31
N GLN A 6 12.18 -11.73 6.56
CA GLN A 6 11.11 -12.69 6.79
C GLN A 6 11.58 -14.14 6.59
N ASN A 7 12.42 -14.39 5.58
CA ASN A 7 12.88 -15.72 5.20
C ASN A 7 14.31 -16.05 5.67
N HIS A 8 14.79 -15.39 6.73
CA HIS A 8 16.18 -15.50 7.17
C HIS A 8 16.61 -16.94 7.52
N ARG A 9 15.66 -17.79 7.98
CA ARG A 9 15.93 -19.20 8.33
C ARG A 9 16.28 -20.01 7.08
N ILE A 10 15.55 -19.79 5.99
CA ILE A 10 15.79 -20.45 4.69
C ILE A 10 17.19 -20.07 4.19
N ILE A 11 17.52 -18.78 4.21
CA ILE A 11 18.84 -18.29 3.76
C ILE A 11 19.97 -18.94 4.57
N LYS A 12 19.80 -19.07 5.90
CA LYS A 12 20.80 -19.72 6.76
C LYS A 12 20.94 -21.21 6.48
N ILE A 13 19.84 -21.94 6.27
CA ILE A 13 19.85 -23.37 6.00
C ILE A 13 20.51 -23.68 4.65
N PHE A 14 20.22 -22.90 3.63
CA PHE A 14 20.76 -23.08 2.29
C PHE A 14 22.08 -22.33 2.04
N ASN A 15 22.68 -21.71 3.06
CA ASN A 15 23.88 -20.89 2.95
C ASN A 15 23.83 -19.83 1.82
N GLY A 16 22.68 -19.18 1.66
CA GLY A 16 22.41 -18.23 0.57
C GLY A 16 22.87 -16.78 0.82
N GLN A 17 23.67 -16.52 1.86
CA GLN A 17 24.03 -15.17 2.31
C GLN A 17 24.78 -14.39 1.22
N ASP A 18 25.78 -15.01 0.58
CA ASP A 18 26.58 -14.37 -0.47
C ASP A 18 25.73 -14.03 -1.70
N PHE A 19 24.77 -14.90 -2.03
CA PHE A 19 23.84 -14.68 -3.14
C PHE A 19 22.95 -13.47 -2.86
N GLU A 20 22.31 -13.42 -1.69
CA GLU A 20 21.46 -12.31 -1.29
C GLU A 20 22.25 -11.00 -1.15
N GLN A 21 23.49 -11.05 -0.66
CA GLN A 21 24.37 -9.88 -0.58
C GLN A 21 24.71 -9.34 -1.97
N LYS A 22 25.04 -10.22 -2.94
CA LYS A 22 25.28 -9.81 -4.34
C LYS A 22 24.04 -9.19 -4.97
N LYS A 23 22.88 -9.85 -4.83
CA LYS A 23 21.59 -9.33 -5.30
C LYS A 23 21.28 -7.96 -4.71
N PHE A 24 21.47 -7.79 -3.39
CA PHE A 24 21.28 -6.51 -2.71
C PHE A 24 22.25 -5.44 -3.22
N SER A 25 23.52 -5.78 -3.41
CA SER A 25 24.53 -4.84 -3.92
C SER A 25 24.20 -4.31 -5.32
N LEU A 26 23.70 -5.16 -6.22
CA LEU A 26 23.25 -4.76 -7.56
C LEU A 26 22.07 -3.78 -7.52
N ILE A 27 21.05 -4.07 -6.72
CA ILE A 27 19.88 -3.20 -6.55
C ILE A 27 20.31 -1.86 -5.93
N ASN A 28 21.17 -1.90 -4.91
CA ASN A 28 21.67 -0.72 -4.24
C ASN A 28 22.51 0.15 -5.18
N GLU A 29 23.34 -0.46 -6.03
CA GLU A 29 24.14 0.27 -7.02
C GLU A 29 23.27 0.94 -8.09
N ASN A 30 22.19 0.28 -8.55
CA ASN A 30 21.22 0.90 -9.44
C ASN A 30 20.52 2.09 -8.76
N ASN A 31 20.07 1.92 -7.51
CA ASN A 31 19.49 3.01 -6.74
C ASN A 31 20.48 4.18 -6.55
N ARG A 32 21.75 3.88 -6.28
CA ARG A 32 22.84 4.87 -6.20
C ARG A 32 23.00 5.62 -7.52
N LYS A 33 23.00 4.93 -8.67
CA LYS A 33 23.08 5.56 -10.00
C LYS A 33 21.90 6.50 -10.25
N HIS A 34 20.68 6.09 -9.92
CA HIS A 34 19.49 6.94 -10.06
C HIS A 34 19.54 8.18 -9.15
N ASN A 35 19.92 8.00 -7.88
CA ASN A 35 20.10 9.12 -6.96
C ASN A 35 21.22 10.06 -7.41
N MET A 36 22.36 9.52 -7.88
CA MET A 36 23.46 10.31 -8.39
C MET A 36 23.05 11.12 -9.62
N LYS A 37 22.31 10.52 -10.56
CA LYS A 37 21.75 11.24 -11.71
C LYS A 37 20.86 12.40 -11.26
N LEU A 38 19.98 12.16 -10.29
CA LEU A 38 19.12 13.19 -9.71
C LEU A 38 19.92 14.32 -9.03
N PHE A 39 20.96 13.99 -8.26
CA PHE A 39 21.84 14.97 -7.64
C PHE A 39 22.64 15.77 -8.66
N SER A 40 23.19 15.13 -9.69
CA SER A 40 23.91 15.82 -10.77
C SER A 40 23.00 16.80 -11.51
N THR A 41 21.77 16.40 -11.84
CA THR A 41 20.79 17.31 -12.48
C THR A 41 20.45 18.51 -11.58
N LYS A 42 20.28 18.31 -10.27
CA LYS A 42 20.05 19.39 -9.31
C LYS A 42 21.28 20.32 -9.16
N ALA A 43 22.48 19.75 -9.13
CA ALA A 43 23.73 20.50 -8.99
C ALA A 43 23.96 21.42 -10.19
N ILE A 44 23.77 20.91 -11.41
CA ILE A 44 23.84 21.69 -12.65
C ILE A 44 22.83 22.85 -12.62
N GLY A 45 21.58 22.58 -12.23
CA GLY A 45 20.56 23.61 -12.10
C GLY A 45 20.98 24.74 -11.14
N ASN A 46 21.50 24.38 -9.96
CA ASN A 46 21.98 25.34 -8.98
C ASN A 46 23.16 26.19 -9.49
N SER A 47 24.13 25.57 -10.16
CA SER A 47 25.28 26.28 -10.74
C SER A 47 24.86 27.28 -11.82
N ILE A 48 23.94 26.90 -12.70
CA ILE A 48 23.39 27.79 -13.74
C ILE A 48 22.68 28.99 -13.09
N THR A 49 21.90 28.77 -12.01
CA THR A 49 21.22 29.87 -11.30
C THR A 49 22.22 30.90 -10.74
N ILE A 50 23.32 30.45 -10.12
CA ILE A 50 24.34 31.35 -9.57
C ILE A 50 25.07 32.09 -10.70
N PHE A 51 25.37 31.41 -11.80
CA PHE A 51 26.04 32.00 -12.96
C PHE A 51 25.22 33.10 -13.65
N ILE A 52 23.91 32.86 -13.85
CA ILE A 52 23.01 33.89 -14.42
C ILE A 52 22.93 35.10 -13.49
N ALA A 53 22.88 34.86 -12.18
CA ALA A 53 22.81 35.94 -11.21
C ALA A 53 24.10 36.75 -11.12
N SER A 54 25.27 36.11 -11.20
CA SER A 54 26.55 36.83 -11.25
C SER A 54 26.68 37.67 -12.52
N LEU A 55 26.14 37.19 -13.65
CA LEU A 55 26.03 37.99 -14.88
C LEU A 55 25.15 39.24 -14.66
N GLY A 56 24.02 39.08 -13.96
CA GLY A 56 23.14 40.19 -13.60
C GLY A 56 23.85 41.25 -12.74
N VAL A 57 24.57 40.81 -11.70
CA VAL A 57 25.37 41.70 -10.84
C VAL A 57 26.47 42.40 -11.66
N ALA A 58 27.18 41.67 -12.52
CA ALA A 58 28.22 42.25 -13.38
C ALA A 58 27.66 43.32 -14.33
N GLY A 59 26.48 43.07 -14.93
CA GLY A 59 25.80 44.05 -15.77
C GLY A 59 25.41 45.32 -15.01
N VAL A 60 24.95 45.18 -13.77
CA VAL A 60 24.62 46.31 -12.90
C VAL A 60 25.85 47.12 -12.54
N VAL A 61 26.95 46.45 -12.16
CA VAL A 61 28.23 47.12 -11.89
C VAL A 61 28.69 47.88 -13.13
N TYR A 62 28.61 47.26 -14.31
CA TYR A 62 28.97 47.92 -15.57
C TYR A 62 28.14 49.18 -15.83
N VAL A 63 26.81 49.10 -15.72
CA VAL A 63 25.91 50.26 -15.90
C VAL A 63 26.18 51.34 -14.85
N ALA A 64 26.42 50.97 -13.59
CA ALA A 64 26.71 51.91 -12.52
C ALA A 64 28.05 52.64 -12.72
N THR A 65 28.99 52.06 -13.47
CA THR A 65 30.27 52.70 -13.82
C THR A 65 30.19 53.66 -15.00
N LEU A 66 29.09 53.69 -15.76
CA LEU A 66 28.90 54.63 -16.87
C LEU A 66 28.72 56.06 -16.33
N GLU A 67 29.42 57.03 -16.94
CA GLU A 67 29.44 58.43 -16.47
C GLU A 67 28.04 59.08 -16.36
N GLN A 68 27.13 58.66 -17.23
CA GLN A 68 25.74 59.13 -17.30
C GLN A 68 24.91 58.76 -16.06
N VAL A 69 25.24 57.63 -15.43
CA VAL A 69 24.52 57.08 -14.27
C VAL A 69 25.27 57.39 -12.96
N LYS A 70 26.59 57.44 -13.02
CA LYS A 70 27.48 57.72 -11.89
C LYS A 70 27.24 59.10 -11.25
N THR A 71 26.75 60.07 -12.02
CA THR A 71 26.50 61.46 -11.56
C THR A 71 25.17 61.63 -10.83
N SER A 72 24.24 60.67 -10.94
CA SER A 72 22.90 60.72 -10.34
C SER A 72 22.64 59.69 -9.25
N MET A 73 23.54 58.71 -9.05
CA MET A 73 23.40 57.67 -8.02
C MET A 73 24.20 57.97 -6.75
N THR A 74 23.59 57.73 -5.58
CA THR A 74 24.31 57.72 -4.29
C THR A 74 24.90 56.33 -4.00
N VAL A 75 25.88 56.27 -3.08
CA VAL A 75 26.42 54.99 -2.58
C VAL A 75 25.33 54.15 -1.89
N GLY A 76 24.35 54.81 -1.27
CA GLY A 76 23.17 54.17 -0.67
C GLY A 76 22.31 53.47 -1.71
N ASP A 77 22.00 54.14 -2.81
CA ASP A 77 21.19 53.58 -3.91
C ASP A 77 21.87 52.35 -4.54
N PHE A 78 23.19 52.43 -4.75
CA PHE A 78 23.97 51.32 -5.29
C PHE A 78 23.97 50.10 -4.35
N SER A 79 24.28 50.30 -3.07
CA SER A 79 24.29 49.21 -2.08
C SER A 79 22.90 48.60 -1.84
N GLY A 80 21.86 49.43 -1.84
CA GLY A 80 20.47 49.00 -1.71
C GLY A 80 20.03 48.14 -2.89
N PHE A 81 20.38 48.54 -4.12
CA PHE A 81 20.04 47.80 -5.32
C PHE A 81 20.73 46.42 -5.37
N ILE A 82 22.03 46.36 -5.06
CA ILE A 82 22.78 45.09 -4.98
C ILE A 82 22.18 44.17 -3.91
N THR A 83 21.85 44.71 -2.74
CA THR A 83 21.22 43.94 -1.65
C THR A 83 19.87 43.39 -2.08
N ALA A 84 19.02 44.21 -2.72
CA ALA A 84 17.72 43.79 -3.21
C ALA A 84 17.84 42.67 -4.27
N MET A 85 18.81 42.75 -5.19
CA MET A 85 19.05 41.69 -6.17
C MET A 85 19.46 40.36 -5.51
N VAL A 86 20.39 40.40 -4.55
CA VAL A 86 20.81 39.18 -3.82
C VAL A 86 19.63 38.58 -3.06
N LEU A 87 18.80 39.41 -2.44
CA LEU A 87 17.59 38.96 -1.74
C LEU A 87 16.58 38.32 -2.70
N LEU A 88 16.39 38.86 -3.92
CA LEU A 88 15.49 38.31 -4.94
C LEU A 88 15.91 36.93 -5.46
N MET A 89 17.20 36.58 -5.38
CA MET A 89 17.66 35.25 -5.81
C MET A 89 17.02 34.11 -5.01
N THR A 90 16.80 34.31 -3.70
CA THR A 90 16.28 33.26 -2.82
C THR A 90 14.82 32.90 -3.15
N PRO A 91 13.87 33.86 -3.28
CA PRO A 91 12.52 33.60 -3.76
C PRO A 91 12.46 32.96 -5.14
N LEU A 92 13.26 33.45 -6.11
CA LEU A 92 13.30 32.89 -7.47
C LEU A 92 13.69 31.41 -7.46
N LYS A 93 14.73 31.05 -6.68
CA LYS A 93 15.17 29.66 -6.52
C LYS A 93 14.13 28.79 -5.80
N ARG A 94 13.39 29.34 -4.83
CA ARG A 94 12.31 28.61 -4.16
C ARG A 94 11.21 28.27 -5.16
N LEU A 95 10.78 29.24 -5.97
CA LEU A 95 9.72 29.06 -6.97
C LEU A 95 10.04 27.94 -7.96
N THR A 96 11.29 27.86 -8.44
CA THR A 96 11.72 26.80 -9.36
C THR A 96 11.73 25.40 -8.73
N ASN A 97 11.95 25.29 -7.41
CA ASN A 97 12.00 24.00 -6.71
C ASN A 97 10.62 23.52 -6.23
N VAL A 98 9.64 24.42 -6.12
CA VAL A 98 8.26 24.08 -5.72
C VAL A 98 7.63 23.08 -6.69
N ASN A 99 7.86 23.22 -8.01
CA ASN A 99 7.30 22.32 -9.01
C ASN A 99 7.70 20.85 -8.77
N ALA A 100 8.98 20.59 -8.46
CA ALA A 100 9.46 19.24 -8.18
C ALA A 100 8.84 18.64 -6.90
N MET A 101 8.63 19.48 -5.88
CA MET A 101 7.97 19.05 -4.63
C MET A 101 6.50 18.70 -4.88
N ILE A 102 5.78 19.55 -5.63
CA ILE A 102 4.39 19.31 -6.01
C ILE A 102 4.27 18.02 -6.82
N GLN A 103 5.10 17.82 -7.84
CA GLN A 103 5.07 16.61 -8.66
C GLN A 103 5.32 15.33 -7.85
N LYS A 104 6.26 15.37 -6.89
CA LYS A 104 6.49 14.25 -5.97
C LYS A 104 5.26 13.98 -5.10
N GLY A 105 4.59 15.03 -4.63
CA GLY A 105 3.34 14.93 -3.87
C GLY A 105 2.22 14.29 -4.71
N ILE A 106 2.03 14.76 -5.94
CA ILE A 106 1.03 14.20 -6.88
C ILE A 106 1.31 12.72 -7.14
N ALA A 107 2.56 12.34 -7.43
CA ALA A 107 2.93 10.96 -7.69
C ALA A 107 2.63 10.04 -6.49
N ALA A 108 2.91 10.49 -5.26
CA ALA A 108 2.55 9.75 -4.05
C ALA A 108 1.04 9.67 -3.84
N ALA A 109 0.32 10.76 -4.12
CA ALA A 109 -1.13 10.83 -4.01
C ALA A 109 -1.82 9.86 -4.98
N ILE A 110 -1.34 9.72 -6.22
CA ILE A 110 -1.88 8.76 -7.20
C ILE A 110 -1.90 7.34 -6.63
N SER A 111 -0.83 6.89 -5.96
CA SER A 111 -0.79 5.55 -5.37
C SER A 111 -1.75 5.39 -4.18
N ILE A 112 -1.97 6.44 -3.40
CA ILE A 112 -2.92 6.41 -2.28
C ILE A 112 -4.35 6.39 -2.81
N PHE A 113 -4.68 7.28 -3.76
CA PHE A 113 -6.00 7.33 -4.36
C PHE A 113 -6.34 6.06 -5.13
N ALA A 114 -5.37 5.47 -5.86
CA ALA A 114 -5.58 4.18 -6.50
C ALA A 114 -5.96 3.07 -5.51
N LEU A 115 -5.46 3.10 -4.27
CA LEU A 115 -5.85 2.14 -3.23
C LEU A 115 -7.22 2.47 -2.62
N LEU A 116 -7.54 3.76 -2.46
CA LEU A 116 -8.83 4.21 -1.91
C LEU A 116 -9.99 4.02 -2.90
N ASP A 117 -9.69 4.03 -4.19
CA ASP A 117 -10.65 3.85 -5.28
C ASP A 117 -10.89 2.37 -5.62
N GLU A 118 -10.18 1.44 -4.97
CA GLU A 118 -10.44 0.00 -5.13
C GLU A 118 -11.78 -0.37 -4.49
N ASP A 119 -12.55 -1.24 -5.15
CA ASP A 119 -13.83 -1.69 -4.64
C ASP A 119 -13.65 -2.46 -3.32
N ASN A 120 -14.51 -2.17 -2.34
CA ASN A 120 -14.57 -2.94 -1.10
C ASN A 120 -15.22 -4.31 -1.34
N GLU A 121 -15.15 -5.20 -0.34
CA GLU A 121 -15.93 -6.44 -0.35
C GLU A 121 -17.42 -6.13 -0.57
N ASP A 122 -18.08 -6.94 -1.41
CA ASP A 122 -19.48 -6.73 -1.76
C ASP A 122 -20.41 -7.15 -0.61
N ASP A 123 -21.06 -6.18 0.04
CA ASP A 123 -21.94 -6.38 1.19
C ASP A 123 -23.36 -5.86 0.93
N GLN A 124 -24.03 -6.37 -0.12
CA GLN A 124 -25.44 -6.01 -0.42
C GLN A 124 -26.48 -6.81 0.39
N GLY A 125 -26.03 -7.75 1.24
CA GLY A 125 -26.94 -8.59 2.02
C GLY A 125 -27.71 -7.77 3.05
N GLN A 126 -29.00 -8.07 3.23
CA GLN A 126 -29.90 -7.35 4.13
C GLN A 126 -30.36 -8.20 5.33
N LEU A 127 -30.09 -9.50 5.31
CA LEU A 127 -30.45 -10.38 6.41
C LEU A 127 -29.41 -10.26 7.53
N ASP A 128 -29.90 -9.90 8.72
CA ASP A 128 -29.11 -9.74 9.94
C ASP A 128 -29.66 -10.61 11.09
N PRO A 129 -29.65 -11.95 10.98
CA PRO A 129 -30.08 -12.82 12.08
C PRO A 129 -29.10 -12.75 13.24
N ASN A 130 -29.64 -12.61 14.46
CA ASN A 130 -28.82 -12.64 15.67
C ASN A 130 -28.16 -14.01 15.90
N ASP A 131 -28.86 -15.09 15.56
CA ASP A 131 -28.39 -16.47 15.69
C ASP A 131 -28.83 -17.28 14.46
N LEU A 132 -27.90 -18.05 13.90
CA LEU A 132 -28.15 -19.04 12.85
C LEU A 132 -28.34 -20.43 13.48
N GLU A 133 -29.26 -21.23 12.95
CA GLU A 133 -29.43 -22.64 13.35
C GLU A 133 -28.21 -23.48 12.91
N GLY A 134 -27.55 -23.07 11.83
CA GLY A 134 -26.25 -23.60 11.41
C GLY A 134 -26.33 -24.75 10.40
N SER A 135 -27.43 -24.86 9.66
CA SER A 135 -27.51 -25.78 8.52
C SER A 135 -26.76 -25.20 7.32
N ILE A 136 -25.94 -25.99 6.64
CA ILE A 136 -25.11 -25.52 5.50
C ILE A 136 -25.35 -26.42 4.29
N ASN A 137 -25.66 -25.84 3.13
CA ASN A 137 -25.88 -26.59 1.91
C ASN A 137 -25.12 -25.98 0.73
N PHE A 138 -24.15 -26.74 0.21
CA PHE A 138 -23.52 -26.49 -1.08
C PHE A 138 -24.33 -27.19 -2.17
N LYS A 139 -24.77 -26.43 -3.18
CA LYS A 139 -25.52 -26.93 -4.34
C LYS A 139 -24.79 -26.59 -5.62
N ASN A 140 -24.15 -27.59 -6.22
CA ASN A 140 -23.38 -27.49 -7.45
C ASN A 140 -22.40 -26.30 -7.45
N VAL A 141 -21.68 -26.11 -6.34
CA VAL A 141 -20.79 -24.95 -6.16
C VAL A 141 -19.52 -25.14 -6.98
N CYS A 142 -19.23 -24.18 -7.86
CA CYS A 142 -17.96 -24.07 -8.58
C CYS A 142 -17.24 -22.79 -8.16
N PHE A 143 -15.92 -22.87 -8.02
CA PHE A 143 -15.08 -21.75 -7.65
C PHE A 143 -13.67 -21.88 -8.23
N SER A 144 -13.08 -20.74 -8.58
CA SER A 144 -11.67 -20.63 -8.92
C SER A 144 -11.00 -19.37 -8.39
N TYR A 145 -9.74 -19.49 -7.99
CA TYR A 145 -8.88 -18.34 -7.69
C TYR A 145 -8.38 -17.62 -8.95
N ASN A 146 -8.28 -18.35 -10.08
CA ASN A 146 -7.84 -17.81 -11.35
C ASN A 146 -8.71 -18.41 -12.47
N GLN A 147 -9.03 -17.62 -13.49
CA GLN A 147 -9.94 -18.05 -14.57
C GLN A 147 -9.42 -19.25 -15.42
N ALA A 148 -8.28 -19.84 -15.08
CA ALA A 148 -7.64 -20.91 -15.82
C ALA A 148 -8.13 -22.32 -15.45
N GLU A 149 -8.42 -22.59 -14.17
CA GLU A 149 -8.78 -23.94 -13.72
C GLU A 149 -9.65 -23.91 -12.46
N HIS A 150 -10.81 -24.58 -12.46
CA HIS A 150 -11.69 -24.63 -11.30
C HIS A 150 -11.01 -25.34 -10.12
N THR A 151 -10.91 -24.64 -8.99
CA THR A 151 -10.41 -25.20 -7.73
C THR A 151 -11.45 -26.08 -7.05
N LEU A 152 -12.73 -25.74 -7.21
CA LEU A 152 -13.88 -26.52 -6.80
C LEU A 152 -14.83 -26.63 -8.00
N ASP A 153 -15.32 -27.84 -8.28
CA ASP A 153 -16.15 -28.11 -9.44
C ASP A 153 -17.36 -28.96 -9.04
N GLY A 154 -18.55 -28.38 -9.12
CA GLY A 154 -19.82 -29.06 -8.88
C GLY A 154 -19.99 -29.64 -7.47
N ILE A 155 -19.52 -28.93 -6.44
CA ILE A 155 -19.55 -29.44 -5.06
C ILE A 155 -20.98 -29.45 -4.51
N ASN A 156 -21.41 -30.62 -4.02
CA ASN A 156 -22.70 -30.85 -3.38
C ASN A 156 -22.49 -31.46 -1.99
N ILE A 157 -22.81 -30.71 -0.94
CA ILE A 157 -22.64 -31.12 0.46
C ILE A 157 -23.78 -30.54 1.29
N SER A 158 -24.38 -31.35 2.14
CA SER A 158 -25.38 -30.92 3.12
C SER A 158 -24.86 -31.24 4.52
N ILE A 159 -24.91 -30.24 5.41
CA ILE A 159 -24.46 -30.30 6.79
C ILE A 159 -25.63 -29.89 7.67
N ASN A 160 -26.05 -30.77 8.58
CA ASN A 160 -27.16 -30.48 9.49
C ASN A 160 -26.69 -29.69 10.72
N PRO A 161 -27.58 -28.94 11.38
CA PRO A 161 -27.27 -28.29 12.66
C PRO A 161 -26.69 -29.27 13.68
N GLY A 162 -25.56 -28.90 14.29
CA GLY A 162 -24.85 -29.72 15.28
C GLY A 162 -24.07 -30.91 14.69
N GLU A 163 -24.10 -31.12 13.38
CA GLU A 163 -23.32 -32.16 12.71
C GLU A 163 -21.84 -31.75 12.58
N THR A 164 -20.93 -32.69 12.81
CA THR A 164 -19.49 -32.49 12.59
C THR A 164 -19.04 -33.26 11.36
N ILE A 165 -18.49 -32.56 10.37
CA ILE A 165 -17.96 -33.15 9.15
C ILE A 165 -16.44 -33.03 9.11
N ALA A 166 -15.78 -34.11 8.71
CA ALA A 166 -14.35 -34.13 8.43
C ALA A 166 -14.10 -34.17 6.93
N ILE A 167 -13.37 -33.18 6.40
CA ILE A 167 -12.99 -33.12 4.99
C ILE A 167 -11.58 -33.67 4.81
N ILE A 168 -11.45 -34.78 4.09
CA ILE A 168 -10.19 -35.50 3.89
C ILE A 168 -9.85 -35.53 2.40
N GLY A 169 -8.57 -35.32 2.07
CA GLY A 169 -8.11 -35.34 0.68
C GLY A 169 -6.64 -34.97 0.55
N LYS A 170 -6.06 -35.21 -0.63
CA LYS A 170 -4.65 -34.91 -0.94
C LYS A 170 -4.33 -33.42 -0.77
N SER A 171 -3.07 -33.07 -0.51
CA SER A 171 -2.67 -31.64 -0.51
C SER A 171 -3.06 -30.98 -1.83
N GLY A 172 -3.56 -29.74 -1.78
CA GLY A 172 -4.03 -29.00 -2.95
C GLY A 172 -5.44 -29.37 -3.45
N SER A 173 -6.15 -30.32 -2.84
CA SER A 173 -7.49 -30.74 -3.29
C SER A 173 -8.64 -29.76 -3.00
N GLY A 174 -8.37 -28.48 -2.75
CA GLY A 174 -9.42 -27.47 -2.49
C GLY A 174 -10.07 -27.48 -1.09
N LYS A 175 -9.57 -28.25 -0.12
CA LYS A 175 -10.19 -28.35 1.23
C LYS A 175 -10.29 -27.00 1.95
N THR A 176 -9.16 -26.28 2.03
CA THR A 176 -9.10 -24.95 2.65
C THR A 176 -9.95 -23.95 1.88
N THR A 177 -9.99 -24.06 0.55
CA THR A 177 -10.86 -23.25 -0.29
C THR A 177 -12.33 -23.44 0.08
N LEU A 178 -12.78 -24.69 0.21
CA LEU A 178 -14.16 -25.00 0.57
C LEU A 178 -14.57 -24.39 1.92
N VAL A 179 -13.70 -24.48 2.92
CA VAL A 179 -13.94 -23.87 4.24
C VAL A 179 -13.96 -22.34 4.16
N ASN A 180 -13.07 -21.73 3.36
CA ASN A 180 -12.97 -20.29 3.21
C ASN A 180 -14.13 -19.64 2.43
N LEU A 181 -14.92 -20.44 1.71
CA LEU A 181 -16.15 -19.95 1.06
C LEU A 181 -17.29 -19.69 2.06
N ILE A 182 -17.33 -20.42 3.18
CA ILE A 182 -18.38 -20.29 4.21
C ILE A 182 -18.42 -18.88 4.84
N PRO A 183 -17.29 -18.30 5.33
CA PRO A 183 -17.26 -16.93 5.82
C PRO A 183 -17.23 -15.88 4.69
N ARG A 184 -17.40 -16.32 3.44
CA ARG A 184 -17.48 -15.48 2.25
C ARG A 184 -16.24 -14.57 2.11
N PHE A 185 -15.05 -15.19 2.19
CA PHE A 185 -13.79 -14.51 1.83
C PHE A 185 -13.59 -14.44 0.31
N TYR A 186 -14.30 -15.29 -0.43
CA TYR A 186 -14.35 -15.29 -1.88
C TYR A 186 -15.79 -15.55 -2.32
N GLU A 187 -16.17 -14.95 -3.45
CA GLU A 187 -17.45 -15.21 -4.10
C GLU A 187 -17.38 -16.47 -4.96
N ILE A 188 -18.47 -17.23 -4.99
CA ILE A 188 -18.59 -18.41 -5.86
C ILE A 188 -18.82 -17.99 -7.32
N GLU A 189 -18.33 -18.79 -8.27
CA GLU A 189 -18.52 -18.51 -9.69
C GLU A 189 -19.89 -19.00 -10.18
N SER A 190 -20.34 -20.14 -9.65
CA SER A 190 -21.67 -20.68 -9.94
C SER A 190 -22.13 -21.66 -8.86
N GLY A 191 -23.42 -22.02 -8.92
CA GLY A 191 -24.09 -22.82 -7.89
C GLY A 191 -24.69 -21.94 -6.80
N GLN A 192 -24.97 -22.55 -5.66
CA GLN A 192 -25.52 -21.85 -4.49
C GLN A 192 -24.89 -22.40 -3.21
N LEU A 193 -24.51 -21.50 -2.31
CA LEU A 193 -24.19 -21.82 -0.93
C LEU A 193 -25.28 -21.25 -0.04
N LEU A 194 -25.96 -22.12 0.69
CA LEU A 194 -27.09 -21.76 1.55
C LEU A 194 -26.73 -22.00 3.02
N ILE A 195 -27.12 -21.07 3.88
CA ILE A 195 -27.14 -21.24 5.33
C ILE A 195 -28.57 -21.01 5.81
N ASP A 196 -29.13 -21.98 6.52
CA ASP A 196 -30.53 -21.96 6.99
C ASP A 196 -31.54 -21.73 5.86
N SER A 197 -31.29 -22.40 4.74
CA SER A 197 -32.06 -22.34 3.48
C SER A 197 -31.95 -21.03 2.69
N GLU A 198 -31.30 -20.00 3.22
CA GLU A 198 -31.08 -18.73 2.54
C GLU A 198 -29.69 -18.65 1.91
N ASN A 199 -29.54 -17.93 0.80
CA ASN A 199 -28.24 -17.74 0.16
C ASN A 199 -27.32 -16.89 1.03
N ILE A 200 -26.04 -17.29 1.15
CA ILE A 200 -25.02 -16.54 1.91
C ILE A 200 -24.89 -15.08 1.46
N GLN A 201 -25.19 -14.77 0.20
CA GLN A 201 -25.13 -13.42 -0.36
C GLN A 201 -26.25 -12.51 0.16
N ASN A 202 -27.34 -13.09 0.66
CA ASN A 202 -28.47 -12.34 1.22
C ASN A 202 -28.19 -11.82 2.65
N TYR A 203 -27.20 -12.41 3.34
CA TYR A 203 -26.79 -11.97 4.68
C TYR A 203 -25.77 -10.86 4.60
N SER A 204 -25.83 -9.90 5.53
CA SER A 204 -24.71 -8.97 5.68
C SER A 204 -23.47 -9.75 6.09
N LEU A 205 -22.30 -9.31 5.61
CA LEU A 205 -21.02 -9.95 5.94
C LEU A 205 -20.77 -9.92 7.44
N ARG A 206 -21.17 -8.85 8.13
CA ARG A 206 -21.04 -8.73 9.59
C ARG A 206 -21.87 -9.79 10.32
N SER A 207 -23.15 -9.93 9.96
CA SER A 207 -24.03 -10.88 10.63
C SER A 207 -23.60 -12.33 10.36
N LEU A 208 -23.28 -12.64 9.11
CA LEU A 208 -22.76 -13.96 8.71
C LEU A 208 -21.51 -14.34 9.51
N ARG A 209 -20.49 -13.46 9.51
CA ARG A 209 -19.20 -13.74 10.17
C ARG A 209 -19.30 -13.78 11.70
N SER A 210 -20.28 -13.09 12.29
CA SER A 210 -20.51 -13.15 13.75
C SER A 210 -20.98 -14.51 14.26
N ASN A 211 -21.55 -15.34 13.37
CA ASN A 211 -22.01 -16.70 13.65
C ASN A 211 -20.93 -17.77 13.33
N ILE A 212 -19.74 -17.37 12.88
CA ILE A 212 -18.68 -18.28 12.44
C ILE A 212 -17.43 -18.09 13.30
N SER A 213 -16.89 -19.19 13.82
CA SER A 213 -15.55 -19.22 14.44
C SER A 213 -14.58 -19.98 13.55
N LEU A 214 -13.43 -19.37 13.25
CA LEU A 214 -12.40 -19.95 12.38
C LEU A 214 -11.12 -20.24 13.17
N VAL A 215 -10.60 -21.46 13.03
CA VAL A 215 -9.26 -21.83 13.50
C VAL A 215 -8.40 -22.13 12.28
N THR A 216 -7.38 -21.31 12.05
CA THR A 216 -6.48 -21.42 10.90
C THR A 216 -5.35 -22.42 11.16
N GLN A 217 -4.74 -22.92 10.09
CA GLN A 217 -3.57 -23.80 10.18
C GLN A 217 -2.37 -23.09 10.82
N GLU A 218 -2.18 -21.81 10.51
CA GLU A 218 -1.18 -20.93 11.13
C GLU A 218 -1.90 -19.88 11.95
N VAL A 219 -1.80 -19.98 13.28
CA VAL A 219 -2.37 -19.00 14.20
C VAL A 219 -1.47 -17.77 14.21
N THR A 220 -2.01 -16.64 13.77
CA THR A 220 -1.33 -15.33 13.87
C THR A 220 -1.84 -14.63 15.12
N LEU A 221 -0.93 -14.33 16.06
CA LEU A 221 -1.23 -13.54 17.25
C LEU A 221 -0.89 -12.07 17.00
N PHE A 222 -1.74 -11.17 17.48
CA PHE A 222 -1.46 -9.75 17.50
C PHE A 222 -0.50 -9.44 18.64
N ASN A 223 0.28 -8.36 18.48
CA ASN A 223 1.22 -7.89 19.49
C ASN A 223 0.47 -7.23 20.66
N ASP A 224 -0.15 -8.06 21.50
CA ASP A 224 -0.98 -7.69 22.63
C ASP A 224 -0.94 -8.81 23.70
N THR A 225 -1.66 -8.64 24.81
CA THR A 225 -1.80 -9.64 25.86
C THR A 225 -2.50 -10.91 25.36
N ILE A 226 -2.28 -12.01 26.08
CA ILE A 226 -2.96 -13.29 25.81
C ILE A 226 -4.48 -13.12 25.92
N PHE A 227 -4.95 -12.38 26.94
CA PHE A 227 -6.37 -12.12 27.14
C PHE A 227 -7.00 -11.42 25.93
N ASN A 228 -6.39 -10.33 25.44
CA ASN A 228 -6.91 -9.58 24.30
C ASN A 228 -6.88 -10.38 22.99
N ASN A 229 -5.91 -11.28 22.82
CA ASN A 229 -5.90 -12.20 21.67
C ASN A 229 -7.01 -13.25 21.75
N ILE A 230 -7.38 -13.73 22.94
CA ILE A 230 -8.48 -14.69 23.13
C ILE A 230 -9.85 -14.00 22.99
N ALA A 231 -9.99 -12.81 23.59
CA ALA A 231 -11.21 -11.99 23.57
C ALA A 231 -11.35 -11.13 22.30
N TYR A 232 -10.53 -11.39 21.27
CA TYR A 232 -10.43 -10.54 20.08
C TYR A 232 -11.79 -10.31 19.40
N GLY A 233 -12.07 -9.06 19.04
CA GLY A 233 -13.34 -8.66 18.42
C GLY A 233 -14.39 -8.29 19.47
N LYS A 234 -15.50 -9.03 19.54
CA LYS A 234 -16.68 -8.62 20.34
C LYS A 234 -16.42 -8.55 21.86
N TYR A 235 -15.41 -9.25 22.37
CA TYR A 235 -15.11 -9.33 23.80
C TYR A 235 -13.95 -8.43 24.25
N SER A 236 -13.31 -7.69 23.33
CA SER A 236 -12.23 -6.76 23.70
C SER A 236 -12.74 -5.48 24.33
N ASP A 237 -13.98 -5.08 24.01
CA ASP A 237 -14.56 -3.80 24.43
C ASP A 237 -15.29 -3.88 25.77
N SER A 238 -15.40 -5.07 26.39
CA SER A 238 -16.07 -5.23 27.69
C SER A 238 -15.22 -4.79 28.90
N GLU A 239 -13.97 -4.36 28.70
CA GLU A 239 -13.07 -3.89 29.77
C GLU A 239 -12.19 -2.70 29.36
N VAL A 240 -12.77 -1.67 28.73
CA VAL A 240 -12.15 -0.33 28.63
C VAL A 240 -12.94 0.69 29.42
#